data_AF-A0A086ZEC8-F1
#
_entry.id   AF-A0A086ZEC8-F1
#
_cell.length_a   1.000
_cell.length_b   1.000
_cell.length_c   1.000
_cell.angle_alpha   90.00
_cell.angle_beta   90.00
_cell.angle_gamma   90.00
#
_symmetry.space_group_name_H-M   'P 1'
#
loop_
_entity.id
_entity.type
_entity.pdbx_description
1 polymer ?
#
loop_
_entity_poly.entity_id
_entity_poly.type
_entity_poly.pdbx_seq_one_letter_code
_entity_poly.pdbx_strand_id
1 'polypeptide(L)'
;MAVESAYTINNLNEKTNAEIEGFLKKSKEELFNLRFQNATGQLENPSRLKTVKHDIARMYTVLRERELGITVEPAAAEVKDESESKAKKAKATKTQSDETKTEEK
;
A
#
# COMPACT_ATOMS: atom_id res chain seq x y z
N MET A 1 -12.00 21.74 -7.16
CA MET A 1 -12.64 20.51 -6.66
C MET A 1 -11.76 19.98 -5.55
N ALA A 2 -12.23 20.05 -4.29
CA ALA A 2 -11.45 19.61 -3.14
C ALA A 2 -11.21 18.11 -3.26
N VAL A 3 -9.97 17.72 -3.60
CA VAL A 3 -9.56 16.32 -3.49
C VAL A 3 -9.33 16.10 -2.00
N GLU A 4 -10.37 15.62 -1.33
CA GLU A 4 -10.32 15.26 0.09
C GLU A 4 -9.43 14.02 0.20
N SER A 5 -8.12 14.25 0.38
CA SER A 5 -7.17 13.18 0.61
C SER A 5 -7.42 12.61 2.00
N ALA A 6 -7.60 11.30 2.10
CA ALA A 6 -7.85 10.60 3.36
C ALA A 6 -6.76 10.79 4.43
N TYR A 7 -5.57 11.28 4.03
CA TYR A 7 -4.40 11.45 4.89
C TYR A 7 -3.95 12.91 4.95
N THR A 8 -4.76 13.79 5.54
CA THR A 8 -4.31 15.14 5.90
C THR A 8 -3.41 15.11 7.14
N ILE A 9 -2.58 16.13 7.32
CA ILE A 9 -1.60 16.21 8.43
C ILE A 9 -2.30 16.06 9.79
N ASN A 10 -3.45 16.72 9.98
CA ASN A 10 -4.22 16.61 11.22
C ASN A 10 -4.65 15.16 11.50
N ASN A 11 -5.21 14.47 10.49
CA ASN A 11 -5.62 13.07 10.62
C ASN A 11 -4.45 12.12 10.87
N LEU A 12 -3.24 12.44 10.39
CA LEU A 12 -2.04 11.62 10.63
C LEU A 12 -1.47 11.83 12.04
N ASN A 13 -1.56 13.05 12.57
CA ASN A 13 -1.07 13.37 13.90
C ASN A 13 -1.85 12.66 15.01
N GLU A 14 -3.14 12.39 14.78
CA GLU A 14 -4.01 11.66 15.72
C GLU A 14 -3.70 10.15 15.77
N LYS A 15 -2.98 9.59 14.78
CA LYS A 15 -2.70 8.15 14.70
C LYS A 15 -1.41 7.74 15.37
N THR A 16 -1.34 6.49 15.79
CA THR A 16 -0.11 5.88 16.34
C THR A 16 0.93 5.60 15.25
N ASN A 17 2.20 5.45 15.63
CA ASN A 17 3.27 5.12 14.66
C ASN A 17 3.00 3.81 13.92
N ALA A 18 2.60 2.77 14.66
CA ALA A 18 2.32 1.45 14.09
C ALA A 18 1.19 1.50 13.04
N GLU A 19 0.17 2.32 13.29
CA GLU A 19 -0.90 2.56 12.32
C GLU A 19 -0.38 3.25 11.06
N ILE A 20 0.42 4.31 11.20
CA ILE A 20 1.01 5.04 10.06
C ILE A 20 1.87 4.11 9.22
N GLU A 21 2.68 3.24 9.84
CA GLU A 21 3.45 2.21 9.14
C GLU A 21 2.55 1.20 8.40
N GLY A 22 1.43 0.81 9.02
CA GLY A 22 0.42 -0.03 8.38
C GLY A 22 -0.21 0.63 7.15
N PHE A 23 -0.55 1.91 7.23
CA PHE A 23 -1.06 2.68 6.09
C PHE A 23 0.01 2.87 5.00
N LEU A 24 1.27 3.08 5.38
CA LEU A 24 2.39 3.16 4.44
C LEU A 24 2.53 1.90 3.61
N LYS A 25 2.40 0.71 4.22
CA LYS A 25 2.45 -0.57 3.49
C LYS A 25 1.32 -0.66 2.47
N LYS A 26 0.08 -0.38 2.89
CA LYS A 26 -1.11 -0.39 2.02
C LYS A 26 -0.99 0.59 0.85
N SER A 27 -0.56 1.83 1.10
CA SER A 27 -0.39 2.84 0.06
C SER A 27 0.73 2.51 -0.92
N LYS A 28 1.78 1.80 -0.49
CA LYS A 28 2.83 1.31 -1.40
C LYS A 28 2.33 0.22 -2.33
N GLU A 29 1.53 -0.72 -1.81
CA GLU A 29 0.88 -1.75 -2.63
C GLU A 29 -0.09 -1.12 -3.64
N GLU A 30 -0.90 -0.15 -3.20
CA GLU A 30 -1.77 0.62 -4.10
C GLU A 30 -0.95 1.32 -5.19
N LEU A 31 0.16 1.99 -4.82
CA LEU A 31 1.03 2.64 -5.78
C LEU A 31 1.64 1.65 -6.79
N PHE A 32 2.00 0.45 -6.36
CA PHE A 32 2.51 -0.60 -7.24
C PHE A 32 1.45 -1.03 -8.26
N ASN A 33 0.22 -1.29 -7.80
CA ASN A 33 -0.90 -1.66 -8.67
C ASN A 33 -1.23 -0.54 -9.66
N LEU A 34 -1.28 0.71 -9.20
CA LEU A 34 -1.54 1.86 -10.07
C LEU A 34 -0.43 2.06 -11.11
N ARG A 35 0.84 1.80 -10.76
CA ARG A 35 1.95 1.84 -11.73
C ARG A 35 1.86 0.72 -12.75
N PHE A 36 1.42 -0.47 -12.33
CA PHE A 36 1.16 -1.58 -13.24
C PHE A 36 0.04 -1.25 -14.22
N GLN A 37 -1.10 -0.76 -13.73
CA GLN A 37 -2.23 -0.31 -14.56
C GLN A 37 -1.85 0.86 -15.49
N ASN A 38 -1.01 1.77 -15.03
CA ASN A 38 -0.51 2.86 -15.86
C ASN A 38 0.41 2.37 -16.98
N ALA A 39 1.20 1.31 -16.74
CA ALA A 39 2.04 0.70 -17.75
C ALA A 39 1.23 -0.08 -18.80
N THR A 40 0.10 -0.68 -18.41
CA THR A 40 -0.82 -1.34 -19.36
C THR A 40 -1.75 -0.37 -20.08
N GLY A 41 -1.77 0.90 -19.70
CA GLY A 41 -2.61 1.94 -20.30
C GLY A 41 -4.10 1.82 -19.96
N GLN A 42 -4.47 0.98 -19.00
CA GLN A 42 -5.86 0.74 -18.57
C GLN A 42 -6.23 1.53 -17.30
N LEU A 43 -5.48 2.60 -16.99
CA LEU A 43 -5.70 3.36 -15.77
C LEU A 43 -6.86 4.34 -15.94
N GLU A 44 -7.93 4.14 -15.17
CA GLU A 44 -9.12 5.01 -15.18
C GLU A 44 -8.84 6.40 -14.62
N ASN A 45 -7.99 6.51 -13.58
CA ASN A 45 -7.73 7.77 -12.88
C ASN A 45 -6.22 8.05 -12.70
N PRO A 46 -5.58 8.80 -13.62
CA PRO A 46 -4.16 9.15 -13.52
C PRO A 46 -3.87 10.14 -12.37
N SER A 47 -4.86 10.89 -11.89
CA SER A 47 -4.69 11.79 -10.75
C SER A 47 -4.45 11.03 -9.45
N ARG A 48 -4.99 9.79 -9.34
CA ARG A 48 -4.80 8.94 -8.15
C ARG A 48 -3.34 8.63 -7.87
N LEU A 49 -2.52 8.43 -8.92
CA LEU A 49 -1.08 8.23 -8.78
C LEU A 49 -0.41 9.40 -8.05
N LYS A 50 -0.82 10.63 -8.35
CA LYS A 50 -0.29 11.82 -7.68
C LYS A 50 -0.75 11.84 -6.22
N THR A 51 -2.04 11.61 -5.97
CA THR A 51 -2.59 11.60 -4.59
C THR A 51 -1.87 10.59 -3.70
N VAL A 52 -1.74 9.34 -4.14
CA VAL A 52 -1.07 8.27 -3.37
C VAL A 52 0.40 8.61 -3.08
N LYS A 53 1.11 9.22 -4.03
CA LYS A 53 2.49 9.70 -3.79
C LYS A 53 2.55 10.78 -2.70
N HIS A 54 1.62 11.74 -2.71
CA HIS A 54 1.57 12.79 -1.70
C HIS A 54 1.19 12.22 -0.33
N ASP A 55 0.30 11.24 -0.28
CA ASP A 55 -0.10 10.59 0.97
C ASP A 55 1.08 9.83 1.61
N ILE A 56 1.86 9.10 0.80
CA ILE A 56 3.10 8.45 1.25
C ILE A 56 4.10 9.50 1.78
N ALA A 57 4.29 10.60 1.06
CA ALA A 57 5.19 11.67 1.49
C ALA A 57 4.76 12.27 2.84
N ARG A 58 3.45 12.53 3.02
CA ARG A 58 2.88 13.06 4.27
C ARG A 58 3.06 12.11 5.45
N MET A 59 2.91 10.80 5.24
CA MET A 59 3.17 9.81 6.29
C MET A 59 4.65 9.81 6.70
N TYR A 60 5.58 9.90 5.74
CA TYR A 60 7.00 9.98 6.04
C TYR A 60 7.39 11.27 6.77
N THR A 61 6.78 12.41 6.43
CA THR A 61 7.08 13.67 7.12
C THR A 61 6.64 13.60 8.58
N VAL A 62 5.45 13.06 8.88
CA VAL A 62 4.97 12.93 10.27
C VAL A 62 5.86 11.99 11.08
N LEU A 63 6.26 10.84 10.52
CA LEU A 63 7.21 9.94 11.20
C LEU A 63 8.54 10.64 11.49
N ARG A 64 9.05 11.41 10.52
CA ARG A 64 10.31 12.14 10.70
C ARG A 64 10.19 13.30 11.69
N GLU A 65 9.08 14.01 11.72
CA GLU A 65 8.80 15.07 12.70
C GLU A 65 8.75 14.51 14.13
N ARG A 66 8.19 13.31 14.30
CA ARG A 66 8.18 12.59 15.58
C ARG A 66 9.60 12.18 16.02
N GLU A 67 10.41 11.65 15.10
CA GLU A 67 11.83 11.34 15.36
C GLU A 67 12.64 12.58 15.77
N LEU A 68 12.31 13.75 15.22
CA LEU A 68 12.95 15.03 15.52
C LEU A 68 12.36 15.73 16.75
N GLY A 69 11.35 15.14 17.41
CA GLY A 69 10.70 15.69 18.60
C GLY A 69 9.85 16.94 18.34
N ILE A 70 9.46 17.20 17.09
CA ILE A 70 8.67 18.37 16.69
C ILE A 70 7.18 18.11 16.94
N THR A 71 6.73 16.86 16.79
CA THR A 71 5.35 16.45 17.02
C THR A 71 5.31 15.32 18.05
N VAL A 72 4.33 15.40 18.97
CA VAL A 72 4.19 14.44 20.07
C VAL A 72 3.34 13.26 19.60
N GLU A 73 3.83 12.04 19.80
CA GLU A 73 3.01 10.83 19.65
C GLU A 73 1.86 10.84 20.65
N PRO A 74 0.60 10.65 20.22
CA PRO A 74 -0.47 10.38 21.16
C PRO A 74 -0.21 9.01 21.80
N ALA A 75 0.32 9.04 23.03
CA ALA A 75 0.54 7.86 23.84
C ALA A 75 -0.80 7.20 24.18
N ALA A 76 -1.13 6.11 23.50
CA ALA A 76 -2.08 5.11 23.94
C ALA A 76 -1.39 3.73 23.85
N ALA A 77 -1.50 2.99 24.94
CA ALA A 77 -0.66 1.86 25.32
C ALA A 77 -0.86 0.58 24.49
N GLU A 78 0.21 -0.24 24.54
CA GLU A 78 0.32 -1.68 24.23
C GLU A 78 0.79 -2.08 22.81
N VAL A 79 2.10 -2.27 22.76
CA VAL A 79 2.84 -3.16 21.87
C VAL A 79 2.24 -4.57 21.92
N LYS A 80 1.78 -5.08 20.78
CA LYS A 80 1.87 -6.51 20.45
C LYS A 80 2.54 -6.65 19.10
N ASP A 81 3.84 -6.86 19.20
CA ASP A 81 4.69 -7.44 18.17
C ASP A 81 4.10 -8.79 17.75
N GLU A 82 3.73 -8.92 16.48
CA GLU A 82 3.89 -10.18 15.75
C GLU A 82 4.30 -9.84 14.30
N SER A 83 5.62 -9.76 14.10
CA SER A 83 6.21 -10.06 12.80
C SER A 83 6.76 -11.47 12.82
N GLU A 84 6.16 -12.38 12.04
CA GLU A 84 6.77 -13.51 11.31
C GLU A 84 5.66 -14.33 10.64
N SER A 85 5.67 -14.57 9.33
CA SER A 85 6.51 -15.61 8.77
C SER A 85 6.63 -15.52 7.25
N LYS A 86 7.89 -15.59 6.77
CA LYS A 86 8.22 -16.18 5.47
C LYS A 86 8.50 -17.66 5.69
N ALA A 87 7.75 -18.55 5.06
CA ALA A 87 8.19 -19.92 4.74
C ALA A 87 7.42 -20.40 3.48
N LYS A 88 8.08 -20.43 2.31
CA LYS A 88 8.64 -21.62 1.63
C LYS A 88 7.87 -21.99 0.37
N LYS A 89 8.48 -21.63 -0.76
CA LYS A 89 8.66 -22.41 -2.00
C LYS A 89 7.94 -23.77 -2.04
N ALA A 90 6.93 -23.89 -2.91
CA ALA A 90 6.57 -25.14 -3.57
C ALA A 90 6.52 -24.90 -5.08
N LYS A 91 7.58 -25.35 -5.77
CA LYS A 91 7.62 -25.61 -7.20
C LYS A 91 7.22 -27.09 -7.37
N ALA A 92 6.10 -27.34 -8.01
CA ALA A 92 5.70 -28.60 -8.66
C ALA A 92 4.53 -28.24 -9.59
N THR A 93 4.74 -27.89 -10.87
CA THR A 93 4.89 -28.81 -12.01
C THR A 93 3.82 -29.89 -12.04
N LYS A 94 2.76 -29.66 -12.82
CA LYS A 94 2.06 -30.71 -13.58
C LYS A 94 1.50 -30.12 -14.88
N THR A 95 2.26 -30.34 -15.94
CA THR A 95 1.81 -30.41 -17.34
C THR A 95 1.05 -31.73 -17.55
N GLN A 96 0.25 -31.77 -18.63
CA GLN A 96 -0.55 -32.86 -19.21
C GLN A 96 -2.03 -32.76 -18.82
N SER A 97 -3.00 -32.68 -19.73
CA SER A 97 -3.07 -32.99 -21.17
C SER A 97 -4.37 -32.32 -21.68
N ASP A 98 -4.38 -31.50 -22.71
CA ASP A 98 -4.53 -31.88 -24.13
C ASP A 98 -5.65 -32.89 -24.37
N GLU A 99 -6.86 -32.39 -24.66
CA GLU A 99 -7.83 -33.02 -25.57
C GLU A 99 -8.51 -31.92 -26.39
N THR A 100 -7.93 -31.69 -27.56
CA THR A 100 -8.57 -31.45 -28.85
C THR A 100 -10.11 -31.48 -28.90
N LYS A 101 -10.72 -30.39 -29.40
CA LYS A 101 -11.70 -30.52 -30.48
C LYS A 101 -11.80 -29.23 -31.31
N THR A 102 -11.10 -29.23 -32.44
CA THR A 102 -11.44 -28.45 -33.64
C THR A 102 -12.35 -29.32 -34.52
N GLU A 103 -13.07 -28.69 -35.46
CA GLU A 103 -13.99 -29.21 -36.51
C GLU A 103 -15.45 -29.42 -36.06
N GLU A 104 -16.37 -28.56 -36.50
CA GLU A 104 -16.95 -28.43 -37.87
C GLU A 104 -18.03 -29.49 -38.12
N LYS A 105 -19.28 -29.08 -37.97
CA LYS A 105 -20.38 -29.33 -38.91
C LYS A 105 -21.56 -28.40 -38.62
#